data_AF-A0A3D5SJM6-F1
#
_entry.id   AF-A0A3D5SJM6-F1
#
_cell.length_a   1.000
_cell.length_b   1.000
_cell.length_c   1.000
_cell.angle_alpha   90.00
_cell.angle_beta   90.00
_cell.angle_gamma   90.00
#
_symmetry.space_group_name_H-M   'P 1'
#
loop_
_entity.id
_entity.type
_entity.pdbx_description
1 polymer ?
#
loop_
_entity_poly.entity_id
_entity_poly.type
_entity_poly.pdbx_seq_one_letter_code
_entity_poly.pdbx_strand_id
1 'polypeptide(L)'
;MVVPNSRAETEAVKGEYVEVRTASVFAGACHYNGELTTTGRDALMAWNVKSGKWQGVDLAGVRAVAIVSATENLAYNNAPRQSEIIIGENASDAQTRAMLEALKSRYLTSLGKIISVRRGPLSFEHKGQAYTVRANSFASIDIEPMPDDLCCKMPQLVWYS
;
A
#
# COMPACT_ATOMS: atom_id res chain seq x y z
N MET A 1 7.52 33.27 14.49
CA MET A 1 7.46 33.49 13.04
C MET A 1 7.70 32.15 12.37
N VAL A 2 6.64 31.49 11.89
CA VAL A 2 6.77 30.20 11.20
C VAL A 2 7.17 30.52 9.76
N VAL A 3 8.38 30.15 9.37
CA VAL A 3 8.84 30.24 7.98
C VAL A 3 7.96 29.35 7.11
N PRO A 4 7.41 29.83 5.99
CA PRO A 4 6.61 29.00 5.12
C PRO A 4 7.52 27.95 4.47
N ASN A 5 7.10 26.68 4.59
CA ASN A 5 7.67 25.55 3.89
C ASN A 5 7.73 25.82 2.37
N SER A 6 8.78 25.35 1.72
CA SER A 6 9.03 25.54 0.29
C SER A 6 7.85 25.05 -0.57
N ARG A 7 7.65 25.60 -1.78
CA ARG A 7 6.59 25.15 -2.71
C ARG A 7 6.58 23.62 -2.91
N ALA A 8 7.76 22.99 -2.92
CA ALA A 8 7.93 21.55 -3.04
C ALA A 8 7.31 20.76 -1.86
N GLU A 9 7.35 21.29 -0.64
CA GLU A 9 6.73 20.65 0.53
C GLU A 9 5.20 20.79 0.56
N THR A 10 4.66 21.86 0.00
CA THR A 10 3.20 22.03 -0.21
C THR A 10 2.64 21.17 -1.34
N GLU A 11 3.49 20.74 -2.28
CA GLU A 11 3.08 19.84 -3.36
C GLU A 11 3.26 18.36 -3.01
N ALA A 12 4.15 18.02 -2.07
CA ALA A 12 4.38 16.62 -1.69
C ALA A 12 3.08 15.93 -1.22
N VAL A 13 2.71 14.85 -1.91
CA VAL A 13 1.59 13.99 -1.54
C VAL A 13 1.92 13.29 -0.21
N LYS A 14 1.09 13.52 0.80
CA LYS A 14 1.22 12.95 2.14
C LYS A 14 -0.05 12.21 2.51
N GLY A 15 0.10 11.08 3.20
CA GLY A 15 -1.03 10.25 3.56
C GLY A 15 -0.64 9.07 4.42
N GLU A 16 -1.61 8.20 4.61
CA GLU A 16 -1.42 6.93 5.31
C GLU A 16 -1.18 5.83 4.28
N TYR A 17 -0.37 4.86 4.69
CA TYR A 17 -0.05 3.67 3.92
C TYR A 17 -0.20 2.46 4.83
N VAL A 18 -0.89 1.43 4.33
CA VAL A 18 -0.98 0.15 5.03
C VAL A 18 -0.86 -0.98 4.04
N GLU A 19 -0.12 -2.01 4.43
CA GLU A 19 0.20 -3.15 3.56
C GLU A 19 0.12 -4.46 4.35
N VAL A 20 -0.46 -5.47 3.72
CA VAL A 20 -0.41 -6.85 4.18
C VAL A 20 0.11 -7.75 3.07
N ARG A 21 0.83 -8.81 3.45
CA ARG A 21 1.38 -9.80 2.53
C ARG A 21 0.98 -11.19 3.00
N THR A 22 0.95 -12.16 2.08
CA THR A 22 0.79 -13.57 2.41
C THR A 22 2.08 -14.17 2.99
N ALA A 23 2.78 -13.46 3.89
CA ALA A 23 3.97 -13.93 4.59
C ALA A 23 4.10 -13.23 5.94
N SER A 24 4.75 -13.90 6.89
CA SER A 24 4.93 -13.42 8.25
C SER A 24 5.97 -12.31 8.31
N VAL A 25 5.56 -11.09 8.67
CA VAL A 25 6.47 -9.93 8.77
C VAL A 25 7.57 -10.13 9.82
N PHE A 26 7.20 -10.71 10.97
CA PHE A 26 8.09 -11.05 12.06
C PHE A 26 8.20 -12.57 12.15
N ALA A 27 9.29 -13.12 11.60
CA ALA A 27 9.49 -14.56 11.53
C ALA A 27 10.92 -14.93 11.98
N GLY A 28 11.03 -16.06 12.69
CA GLY A 28 12.33 -16.69 12.93
C GLY A 28 12.90 -17.27 11.62
N ALA A 29 14.22 -17.43 11.54
CA ALA A 29 14.91 -17.84 10.32
C ALA A 29 14.33 -19.12 9.66
N CYS A 30 13.92 -20.12 10.45
CA CYS A 30 13.31 -21.33 9.94
C CYS A 30 11.93 -21.09 9.30
N HIS A 31 11.11 -20.22 9.90
CA HIS A 31 9.79 -19.89 9.36
C HIS A 31 9.93 -19.07 8.08
N TYR A 32 10.80 -18.05 8.10
CA TYR A 32 11.14 -17.25 6.92
C TYR A 32 11.63 -18.12 5.74
N ASN A 33 12.58 -19.03 5.98
CA ASN A 33 13.10 -19.91 4.93
C ASN A 33 12.03 -20.83 4.33
N GLY A 34 11.06 -21.26 5.15
CA GLY A 34 9.90 -21.99 4.65
C GLY A 34 9.04 -21.12 3.73
N GLU A 35 8.66 -19.93 4.20
CA GLU A 35 7.78 -19.01 3.49
C GLU A 35 8.35 -18.50 2.17
N LEU A 36 9.67 -18.39 2.03
CA LEU A 36 10.34 -18.04 0.78
C LEU A 36 9.89 -18.90 -0.41
N THR A 37 9.61 -20.18 -0.16
CA THR A 37 9.24 -21.14 -1.21
C THR A 37 7.75 -21.41 -1.24
N THR A 38 7.06 -21.31 -0.10
CA THR A 38 5.67 -21.75 0.05
C THR A 38 4.63 -20.64 -0.06
N THR A 39 4.98 -19.38 0.25
CA THR A 39 4.01 -18.28 0.31
C THR A 39 4.64 -16.93 -0.07
N GLY A 40 4.04 -15.80 0.31
CA GLY A 40 4.57 -14.44 0.10
C GLY A 40 4.40 -13.95 -1.33
N ARG A 41 3.43 -14.50 -2.06
CA ARG A 41 3.19 -14.22 -3.48
C ARG A 41 2.16 -13.11 -3.71
N ASP A 42 1.40 -12.75 -2.67
CA ASP A 42 0.32 -11.78 -2.77
C ASP A 42 0.48 -10.67 -1.73
N ALA A 43 0.04 -9.47 -2.09
CA ALA A 43 0.00 -8.31 -1.21
C ALA A 43 -1.24 -7.46 -1.47
N LEU A 44 -1.77 -6.86 -0.40
CA LEU A 44 -2.73 -5.76 -0.49
C LEU A 44 -2.04 -4.50 0.03
N MET A 45 -1.94 -3.49 -0.81
CA MET A 45 -1.34 -2.20 -0.50
C MET A 45 -2.45 -1.13 -0.55
N ALA A 46 -2.59 -0.31 0.48
CA ALA A 46 -3.64 0.69 0.55
C ALA A 46 -3.11 2.07 0.94
N TRP A 47 -3.60 3.10 0.27
CA TRP A 47 -3.21 4.50 0.46
C TRP A 47 -4.43 5.36 0.77
N ASN A 48 -4.27 6.29 1.73
CA ASN A 48 -5.25 7.31 2.06
C ASN A 48 -4.57 8.68 2.04
N VAL A 49 -4.72 9.42 0.93
CA VAL A 49 -4.06 10.71 0.76
C VAL A 49 -4.74 11.75 1.65
N LYS A 50 -3.96 12.38 2.53
CA LYS A 50 -4.44 13.43 3.44
C LYS A 50 -4.25 14.82 2.84
N SER A 51 -3.19 15.03 2.07
CA SER A 51 -2.88 16.32 1.45
C SER A 51 -1.85 16.20 0.33
N GLY A 52 -1.72 17.27 -0.46
CA GLY A 52 -0.69 17.41 -1.49
C GLY A 52 -1.25 17.30 -2.90
N LYS A 53 -0.40 17.63 -3.87
CA LYS A 53 -0.76 17.68 -5.28
C LYS A 53 0.16 16.79 -6.10
N TRP A 54 -0.40 16.16 -7.13
CA TRP A 54 0.40 15.50 -8.14
C TRP A 54 0.22 16.21 -9.47
N GLN A 55 1.30 16.80 -9.99
CA GLN A 55 1.29 17.54 -11.26
C GLN A 55 0.15 18.59 -11.32
N GLY A 56 -0.04 19.32 -10.22
CA GLY A 56 -1.08 20.36 -10.10
C GLY A 56 -2.48 19.86 -9.71
N VAL A 57 -2.74 18.54 -9.73
CA VAL A 57 -4.02 17.95 -9.30
C VAL A 57 -4.00 17.69 -7.80
N ASP A 58 -4.99 18.23 -7.08
CA ASP A 58 -5.17 17.96 -5.65
C ASP A 58 -5.67 16.53 -5.41
N LEU A 59 -4.89 15.77 -4.63
CA LEU A 59 -5.20 14.39 -4.28
C LEU A 59 -5.74 14.23 -2.86
N ALA A 60 -5.97 15.32 -2.11
CA ALA A 60 -6.53 15.23 -0.77
C ALA A 60 -7.87 14.44 -0.77
N GLY A 61 -7.96 13.45 0.13
CA GLY A 61 -9.12 12.57 0.26
C GLY A 61 -9.19 11.41 -0.75
N VAL A 62 -8.28 11.36 -1.73
CA VAL A 62 -8.20 10.24 -2.68
C VAL A 62 -7.63 9.01 -1.97
N ARG A 63 -8.28 7.87 -2.20
CA ARG A 63 -7.87 6.56 -1.67
C ARG A 63 -7.58 5.62 -2.81
N ALA A 64 -6.64 4.71 -2.60
CA ALA A 64 -6.35 3.65 -3.55
C ALA A 64 -6.01 2.35 -2.83
N VAL A 65 -6.31 1.22 -3.48
CA VAL A 65 -5.86 -0.12 -3.10
C VAL A 65 -5.22 -0.77 -4.32
N ALA A 66 -4.08 -1.42 -4.15
CA ALA A 66 -3.50 -2.32 -5.13
C ALA A 66 -3.54 -3.75 -4.59
N ILE A 67 -4.08 -4.65 -5.40
CA ILE A 67 -4.07 -6.09 -5.18
C ILE A 67 -2.94 -6.63 -6.05
N VAL A 68 -1.86 -7.08 -5.43
CA VAL A 68 -0.65 -7.56 -6.11
C VAL A 68 -0.57 -9.07 -5.98
N SER A 69 -0.24 -9.74 -7.07
CA SER A 69 0.05 -11.18 -7.10
C SER A 69 1.28 -11.44 -7.97
N ALA A 70 2.04 -12.48 -7.64
CA ALA A 70 3.25 -12.88 -8.37
C ALA A 70 3.35 -14.39 -8.52
N THR A 71 4.09 -14.84 -9.54
CA THR A 71 4.38 -16.27 -9.73
C THR A 71 5.47 -16.79 -8.81
N GLU A 72 6.15 -15.91 -8.08
CA GLU A 72 7.23 -16.22 -7.13
C GLU A 72 7.06 -15.31 -5.90
N ASN A 73 7.80 -15.60 -4.83
CA ASN A 73 7.75 -14.79 -3.62
C ASN A 73 8.15 -13.33 -3.91
N LEU A 74 7.41 -12.37 -3.35
CA LEU A 74 7.55 -10.93 -3.58
C LEU A 74 8.88 -10.34 -3.07
N ALA A 75 9.63 -11.08 -2.23
CA ALA A 75 11.00 -10.73 -1.85
C ALA A 75 11.99 -10.80 -3.03
N TYR A 76 11.69 -11.59 -4.07
CA TYR A 76 12.55 -11.64 -5.24
C TYR A 76 12.33 -10.40 -6.11
N ASN A 77 13.36 -9.58 -6.29
CA ASN A 77 13.26 -8.32 -7.04
C ASN A 77 12.68 -8.50 -8.46
N ASN A 78 12.99 -9.62 -9.11
CA ASN A 78 12.55 -9.98 -10.46
C ASN A 78 11.26 -10.82 -10.50
N ALA A 79 10.59 -11.06 -9.37
CA ALA A 79 9.33 -11.78 -9.34
C ALA A 79 8.35 -11.15 -10.35
N PRO A 80 7.79 -11.92 -11.31
CA PRO A 80 6.80 -11.42 -12.24
C PRO A 80 5.51 -11.04 -11.48
N ARG A 81 5.36 -9.73 -11.22
CA ARG A 81 4.23 -9.15 -10.49
C ARG A 81 3.16 -8.66 -11.46
N GLN A 82 1.91 -8.85 -11.07
CA GLN A 82 0.76 -8.20 -11.68
C GLN A 82 -0.12 -7.57 -10.61
N SER A 83 -0.83 -6.50 -10.97
CA SER A 83 -1.72 -5.82 -10.04
C SER A 83 -3.02 -5.33 -10.64
N GLU A 84 -4.07 -5.37 -9.82
CA GLU A 84 -5.30 -4.62 -10.03
C GLU A 84 -5.33 -3.43 -9.07
N ILE A 85 -5.66 -2.24 -9.59
CA ILE A 85 -5.76 -1.02 -8.80
C ILE A 85 -7.23 -0.59 -8.69
N ILE A 86 -7.66 -0.34 -7.46
CA ILE A 86 -8.97 0.23 -7.14
C ILE A 86 -8.73 1.64 -6.61
N ILE A 87 -9.32 2.64 -7.26
CA ILE A 87 -9.33 4.03 -6.80
C ILE A 87 -10.72 4.34 -6.22
N GLY A 88 -10.76 5.07 -5.11
CA GLY A 88 -12.03 5.41 -4.45
C GLY A 88 -13.00 6.12 -5.38
N GLU A 89 -14.29 5.80 -5.22
CA GLU A 89 -15.40 6.31 -6.01
C GLU A 89 -15.54 7.84 -5.99
N ASN A 90 -15.06 8.48 -4.92
CA ASN A 90 -15.11 9.93 -4.74
C ASN A 90 -14.03 10.67 -5.55
N ALA A 91 -13.11 9.95 -6.21
CA ALA A 91 -12.09 10.56 -7.05
C ALA A 91 -12.66 10.95 -8.42
N SER A 92 -12.45 12.21 -8.80
CA SER A 92 -12.67 12.67 -10.18
C SER A 92 -11.78 11.94 -11.18
N ASP A 93 -12.08 12.04 -12.48
CA ASP A 93 -11.25 11.44 -13.53
C ASP A 93 -9.82 12.02 -13.54
N ALA A 94 -9.68 13.30 -13.22
CA ALA A 94 -8.38 13.95 -13.08
C ALA A 94 -7.58 13.39 -11.90
N GLN A 95 -8.24 13.24 -10.74
CA GLN A 95 -7.63 12.64 -9.55
C GLN A 95 -7.28 11.16 -9.75
N THR A 96 -8.14 10.41 -10.45
CA THR A 96 -7.90 9.00 -10.78
C THR A 96 -6.62 8.85 -11.60
N ARG A 97 -6.48 9.65 -12.67
CA ARG A 97 -5.26 9.66 -13.48
C ARG A 97 -4.04 10.10 -12.68
N ALA A 98 -4.15 11.20 -11.93
CA ALA A 98 -3.04 11.73 -11.15
C ALA A 98 -2.58 10.75 -10.06
N MET A 99 -3.50 10.08 -9.37
CA MET A 99 -3.19 9.06 -8.38
C MET A 99 -2.51 7.85 -9.01
N LEU A 100 -3.01 7.37 -10.15
CA LEU A 100 -2.39 6.27 -10.89
C LEU A 100 -0.94 6.59 -11.31
N GLU A 101 -0.70 7.79 -11.83
CA GLU A 101 0.65 8.22 -12.21
C GLU A 101 1.56 8.41 -10.99
N ALA A 102 1.04 8.93 -9.87
CA ALA A 102 1.78 9.01 -8.61
C ALA A 102 2.20 7.61 -8.11
N LEU A 103 1.29 6.63 -8.19
CA LEU A 103 1.56 5.25 -7.81
C LEU A 103 2.61 4.62 -8.72
N LYS A 104 2.50 4.77 -10.04
CA LYS A 104 3.52 4.29 -10.98
C LYS A 104 4.87 4.94 -10.72
N SER A 105 4.91 6.25 -10.48
CA SER A 105 6.19 6.94 -10.26
C SER A 105 6.96 6.45 -9.03
N ARG A 106 6.27 5.91 -8.01
CA ARG A 106 6.88 5.54 -6.72
C ARG A 106 6.92 4.04 -6.46
N TYR A 107 5.99 3.28 -7.02
CA TYR A 107 5.72 1.89 -6.66
C TYR A 107 5.70 0.93 -7.84
N LEU A 108 6.14 1.34 -9.05
CA LEU A 108 6.06 0.48 -10.24
C LEU A 108 6.72 -0.89 -10.04
N THR A 109 7.86 -0.95 -9.36
CA THR A 109 8.55 -2.21 -9.05
C THR A 109 7.69 -3.15 -8.20
N SER A 110 6.99 -2.61 -7.19
CA SER A 110 6.11 -3.39 -6.31
C SER A 110 4.78 -3.74 -6.97
N LEU A 111 4.27 -2.89 -7.86
CA LEU A 111 2.99 -3.10 -8.56
C LEU A 111 3.12 -4.04 -9.77
N GLY A 112 4.30 -4.09 -10.39
CA GLY A 112 4.51 -4.85 -11.62
C GLY A 112 3.60 -4.43 -12.77
N LYS A 113 3.11 -5.40 -13.53
CA LYS A 113 2.17 -5.18 -14.63
C LYS A 113 0.78 -4.86 -14.08
N ILE A 114 0.36 -3.61 -14.20
CA ILE A 114 -1.01 -3.20 -13.87
C ILE A 114 -1.95 -3.75 -14.96
N ILE A 115 -2.76 -4.76 -14.61
CA ILE A 115 -3.66 -5.45 -15.55
C ILE A 115 -5.07 -4.84 -15.56
N SER A 116 -5.44 -4.09 -14.52
CA SER A 116 -6.74 -3.44 -14.40
C SER A 116 -6.65 -2.23 -13.48
N VAL A 117 -7.41 -1.18 -13.83
CA VAL A 117 -7.63 0.00 -12.97
C VAL A 117 -9.12 0.30 -12.98
N ARG A 118 -9.74 0.39 -11.81
CA ARG A 118 -11.17 0.69 -11.69
C ARG A 118 -11.47 1.61 -10.53
N ARG A 119 -12.60 2.30 -10.62
CA ARG A 119 -13.19 3.01 -9.49
C ARG A 119 -14.19 2.13 -8.76
N GLY A 120 -14.30 2.31 -7.46
CA GLY A 120 -15.33 1.63 -6.68
C GLY A 120 -15.35 2.03 -5.21
N PRO A 121 -16.36 1.57 -4.47
CA PRO A 121 -16.49 1.83 -3.04
C PRO A 121 -15.22 1.49 -2.27
N LEU A 122 -14.63 2.50 -1.63
CA LEU A 122 -13.39 2.35 -0.88
C LEU A 122 -13.42 3.12 0.45
N SER A 123 -13.43 2.37 1.55
CA SER A 123 -13.23 2.92 2.90
C SER A 123 -11.82 2.62 3.41
N PHE A 124 -11.29 3.58 4.18
CA PHE A 124 -10.03 3.47 4.89
C PHE A 124 -10.22 4.13 6.26
N GLU A 125 -10.26 3.30 7.30
CA GLU A 125 -10.37 3.73 8.69
C GLU A 125 -9.09 3.41 9.43
N HIS A 126 -8.64 4.38 10.23
CA HIS A 126 -7.51 4.24 11.14
C HIS A 126 -7.98 4.69 12.52
N LYS A 127 -7.97 3.76 13.50
CA LYS A 127 -8.42 4.00 14.88
C LYS A 127 -7.35 3.50 15.84
N GLY A 128 -6.65 4.42 16.49
CA GLY A 128 -5.54 4.07 17.38
C GLY A 128 -4.40 3.42 16.61
N GLN A 129 -4.22 2.12 16.77
CA GLN A 129 -3.24 1.31 16.03
C GLN A 129 -3.90 0.35 15.02
N ALA A 130 -5.24 0.32 14.98
CA ALA A 130 -5.99 -0.56 14.11
C ALA A 130 -6.30 0.11 12.76
N TYR A 131 -6.24 -0.68 11.68
CA TYR A 131 -6.61 -0.26 10.34
C TYR A 131 -7.69 -1.16 9.77
N THR A 132 -8.70 -0.57 9.15
CA THR A 132 -9.72 -1.28 8.38
C THR A 132 -9.83 -0.66 7.00
N VAL A 133 -9.57 -1.45 5.97
CA VAL A 133 -9.70 -1.03 4.57
C VAL A 133 -10.66 -1.98 3.87
N ARG A 134 -11.67 -1.43 3.19
CA ARG A 134 -12.65 -2.24 2.42
C ARG A 134 -12.79 -1.68 1.03
N ALA A 135 -12.51 -2.51 0.02
CA ALA A 135 -12.65 -2.17 -1.40
C ALA A 135 -13.76 -3.02 -2.03
N ASN A 136 -15.01 -2.63 -1.78
CA ASN A 136 -16.21 -3.39 -2.16
C ASN A 136 -16.05 -4.90 -1.79
N SER A 137 -16.43 -5.84 -2.66
CA SER A 137 -16.25 -7.29 -2.46
C SER A 137 -14.89 -7.83 -2.93
N PHE A 138 -13.92 -6.97 -3.28
CA PHE A 138 -12.69 -7.39 -3.94
C PHE A 138 -11.51 -7.56 -2.99
N ALA A 139 -11.44 -6.73 -1.95
CA ALA A 139 -10.36 -6.80 -0.98
C ALA A 139 -10.79 -6.20 0.36
N SER A 140 -10.31 -6.80 1.44
CA SER A 140 -10.44 -6.31 2.81
C SER A 140 -9.12 -6.45 3.55
N ILE A 141 -8.75 -5.42 4.30
CA ILE A 141 -7.64 -5.44 5.25
C ILE A 141 -8.24 -5.12 6.62
N ASP A 142 -7.95 -5.97 7.60
CA ASP A 142 -8.27 -5.74 9.00
C ASP A 142 -6.98 -5.98 9.79
N ILE A 143 -6.49 -4.93 10.45
CA ILE A 143 -5.25 -4.93 11.23
C ILE A 143 -5.58 -4.52 12.64
N GLU A 144 -5.13 -5.33 13.58
CA GLU A 144 -5.22 -5.08 15.01
C GLU A 144 -3.82 -4.95 15.61
N PRO A 145 -3.64 -4.08 16.62
CA PRO A 145 -2.40 -4.07 17.38
C PRO A 145 -2.19 -5.41 18.08
N MET A 146 -0.93 -5.79 18.27
CA MET A 146 -0.61 -6.89 19.16
C MET A 146 -1.03 -6.52 20.60
N PRO A 147 -1.60 -7.46 21.38
CA PRO A 147 -2.19 -7.15 22.69
C PRO A 147 -1.24 -6.52 23.73
N ASP A 148 0.06 -6.76 23.60
CA ASP A 148 1.03 -6.52 24.66
C ASP A 148 2.29 -5.74 24.21
N ASP A 149 2.41 -5.31 22.95
CA ASP A 149 3.58 -4.61 22.38
C ASP A 149 4.95 -5.27 22.69
N LEU A 150 4.92 -6.50 23.23
CA LEU A 150 6.06 -7.33 23.57
C LEU A 150 6.59 -7.94 22.28
N CYS A 151 7.24 -7.10 21.50
CA CYS A 151 7.84 -7.52 20.25
C CYS A 151 8.84 -8.64 20.53
N CYS A 152 8.64 -9.79 19.89
CA CYS A 152 9.71 -10.76 19.67
C CYS A 152 10.87 -9.98 19.04
N LYS A 153 12.02 -9.92 19.73
CA LYS A 153 13.28 -9.35 19.22
C LYS A 153 13.86 -10.21 18.08
N MET A 154 13.07 -10.49 17.05
CA MET A 154 13.47 -11.19 15.84
C MET A 154 13.84 -10.12 14.80
N PRO A 155 15.14 -9.88 14.55
CA PRO A 155 15.64 -8.68 13.88
C PRO A 155 15.50 -8.70 12.36
N GLN A 156 14.76 -9.64 11.81
CA GLN A 156 14.74 -9.93 10.38
C GLN A 156 13.50 -9.25 9.77
N LEU A 157 13.63 -7.96 9.42
CA LEU A 157 12.68 -7.26 8.54
C LEU A 157 12.94 -7.69 7.09
N VAL A 158 12.58 -8.93 6.73
CA VAL A 158 13.06 -9.53 5.47
C VAL A 158 12.19 -9.21 4.27
N TRP A 159 10.92 -8.88 4.49
CA TRP A 159 9.95 -8.72 3.40
C TRP A 159 9.84 -7.29 2.87
N TYR A 160 10.41 -6.32 3.59
CA TYR A 160 10.29 -4.89 3.30
C TYR A 160 11.70 -4.30 3.15
N SER A 161 12.09 -4.03 1.90
CA SER A 161 13.33 -3.33 1.52
C SER A 161 13.00 -2.12 0.68
#